data_AF-A0A9Q0TK83-F1
#
_entry.id   AF-A0A9Q0TK83-F1
#
_cell.length_a   1.000
_cell.length_b   1.000
_cell.length_c   1.000
_cell.angle_alpha   90.00
_cell.angle_beta   90.00
_cell.angle_gamma   90.00
#
_symmetry.space_group_name_H-M   'P 1'
#
loop_
_entity.id
_entity.type
_entity.pdbx_description
1 polymer ?
#
loop_
_entity_poly.entity_id
_entity_poly.type
_entity_poly.pdbx_seq_one_letter_code
_entity_poly.pdbx_strand_id
1 'polypeptide(L)'
;MEESQLERDPRNGFLALVLRPIHWLKMLGEELHWSFVLGVMIVYGVSQGFAVGMSKVSTKYYMKDEQKVQPSELQVYLGLLQLPWVMKPLWGLLTDTLPVLGYRRRPYFIFAGFLSVTSMLALSLQRNLSLAFALLSLMGISAGIAIADVAIDACVTQNSIRHPSLAADMQSLCGFSSSIGALVGYSLSGFLVHLVGPKGVFGLLSVPAGLVILVGMTLKESRVHKFTHRGVNEKFLDAGKAMWTALKFRDVWRPCLYMYLSLAVSLNIHEGMFYWYTDAKGGPSFSQVH
;
A
#
# COMPACT_ATOMS: atom_id res chain seq x y z
N MET A 1 -50.70 16.72 14.77
CA MET A 1 -51.22 15.42 14.29
C MET A 1 -51.21 15.46 12.78
N GLU A 2 -50.08 15.16 12.17
CA GLU A 2 -49.96 14.84 10.74
C GLU A 2 -48.57 14.21 10.50
N GLU A 3 -48.23 13.23 11.35
CA GLU A 3 -47.26 12.20 10.98
C GLU A 3 -48.02 11.19 10.11
N SER A 4 -48.26 11.59 8.87
CA SER A 4 -48.77 10.71 7.82
C SER A 4 -47.69 9.68 7.51
N GLN A 5 -47.85 8.50 8.11
CA GLN A 5 -47.63 7.19 7.51
C GLN A 5 -46.87 7.20 6.17
N LEU A 6 -45.54 7.36 6.22
CA LEU A 6 -44.71 6.90 5.12
C LEU A 6 -44.55 5.39 5.34
N GLU A 7 -45.29 4.62 4.56
CA GLU A 7 -45.17 3.16 4.47
C GLU A 7 -43.69 2.77 4.53
N ARG A 8 -43.29 2.05 5.60
CA ARG A 8 -42.02 1.33 5.64
C ARG A 8 -42.11 0.19 4.65
N ASP A 9 -41.89 0.49 3.37
CA ASP A 9 -41.50 -0.54 2.42
C ASP A 9 -40.12 -1.06 2.85
N PRO A 10 -39.99 -2.32 3.30
CA PRO A 10 -38.70 -2.89 3.68
C PRO A 10 -37.68 -2.86 2.53
N ARG A 11 -38.13 -2.77 1.26
CA ARG A 11 -37.24 -2.59 0.10
C ARG A 11 -36.58 -1.22 0.10
N ASN A 12 -37.29 -0.16 0.50
CA ASN A 12 -36.73 1.19 0.61
C ASN A 12 -35.72 1.30 1.75
N GLY A 13 -35.93 0.58 2.86
CA GLY A 13 -34.97 0.50 3.96
C GLY A 13 -33.66 -0.18 3.55
N PHE A 14 -33.73 -1.31 2.83
CA PHE A 14 -32.56 -2.03 2.34
C PHE A 14 -31.81 -1.26 1.25
N LEU A 15 -32.53 -0.70 0.27
CA LEU A 15 -31.94 0.15 -0.76
C LEU A 15 -31.27 1.38 -0.15
N ALA A 16 -31.90 2.04 0.82
CA ALA A 16 -31.30 3.16 1.53
C ALA A 16 -30.04 2.74 2.30
N LEU A 17 -30.00 1.54 2.89
CA LEU A 17 -28.82 1.02 3.58
C LEU A 17 -27.65 0.79 2.61
N VAL A 18 -27.93 0.26 1.41
CA VAL A 18 -26.93 0.01 0.36
C VAL A 18 -26.47 1.30 -0.31
N LEU A 19 -27.34 2.30 -0.43
CA LEU A 19 -27.03 3.60 -1.04
C LEU A 19 -26.26 4.55 -0.09
N ARG A 20 -26.33 4.34 1.23
CA ARG A 20 -25.62 5.17 2.23
C ARG A 20 -24.10 5.28 1.99
N PRO A 21 -23.35 4.19 1.79
CA PRO A 21 -21.92 4.26 1.47
C PRO A 21 -21.64 5.02 0.16
N ILE A 22 -22.50 4.87 -0.85
CA ILE A 22 -22.36 5.55 -2.14
C ILE A 22 -22.57 7.05 -1.99
N HIS A 23 -23.60 7.46 -1.24
CA HIS A 23 -23.84 8.87 -0.92
C HIS A 23 -22.70 9.47 -0.09
N TRP A 24 -22.14 8.70 0.86
CA TRP A 24 -20.98 9.12 1.64
C TRP A 24 -19.74 9.32 0.77
N LEU A 25 -19.45 8.40 -0.16
CA LEU A 25 -18.37 8.58 -1.14
C LEU A 25 -18.59 9.80 -2.04
N LYS A 26 -19.83 10.04 -2.45
CA LYS A 26 -20.19 11.21 -3.25
C LYS A 26 -19.94 12.51 -2.48
N MET A 27 -20.39 12.58 -1.22
CA MET A 27 -20.14 13.71 -0.31
C MET A 27 -18.65 13.98 -0.15
N LEU A 28 -17.83 12.94 0.07
CA LEU A 28 -16.37 13.10 0.15
C LEU A 28 -15.76 13.61 -1.16
N GLY A 29 -16.27 13.16 -2.31
CA GLY A 29 -15.82 13.61 -3.62
C GLY A 29 -16.12 15.09 -3.90
N GLU A 30 -17.25 15.59 -3.39
CA GLU A 30 -17.68 16.99 -3.51
C GLU A 30 -16.86 17.90 -2.57
N GLU A 31 -16.65 17.48 -1.31
CA GLU A 31 -15.95 18.27 -0.29
C GLU A 31 -14.42 18.27 -0.44
N LEU A 32 -13.81 17.12 -0.77
CA LEU A 32 -12.34 16.94 -0.78
C LEU A 32 -11.73 16.90 -2.19
N HIS A 33 -12.56 17.12 -3.21
CA HIS A 33 -12.25 16.95 -4.63
C HIS A 33 -12.11 15.49 -5.07
N TRP A 34 -12.80 15.13 -6.15
CA TRP A 34 -12.85 13.77 -6.70
C TRP A 34 -11.47 13.14 -6.97
N SER A 35 -10.47 13.94 -7.38
CA SER A 35 -9.12 13.44 -7.67
C SER A 35 -8.42 12.89 -6.42
N PHE A 36 -8.69 13.46 -5.25
CA PHE A 36 -8.11 12.99 -3.99
C PHE A 36 -8.75 11.67 -3.56
N VAL A 37 -10.08 11.59 -3.59
CA VAL A 37 -10.82 10.35 -3.29
C VAL A 37 -10.38 9.21 -4.22
N LEU A 38 -10.24 9.49 -5.52
CA LEU A 38 -9.73 8.54 -6.49
C LEU A 38 -8.26 8.15 -6.20
N GLY A 39 -7.43 9.10 -5.79
CA GLY A 39 -6.06 8.85 -5.36
C GLY A 39 -5.98 7.90 -4.16
N VAL A 40 -6.81 8.12 -3.13
CA VAL A 40 -6.93 7.22 -1.98
C VAL A 40 -7.36 5.83 -2.44
N MET A 41 -8.41 5.71 -3.25
CA MET A 41 -8.91 4.41 -3.71
C MET A 41 -7.89 3.62 -4.54
N ILE A 42 -7.11 4.29 -5.38
CA ILE A 42 -6.07 3.63 -6.18
C ILE A 42 -4.88 3.23 -5.30
N VAL A 43 -4.39 4.11 -4.42
CA VAL A 43 -3.19 3.82 -3.64
C VAL A 43 -3.50 2.84 -2.51
N TYR A 44 -4.50 3.11 -1.67
CA TYR A 44 -4.88 2.24 -0.54
C TYR A 44 -5.59 0.97 -1.01
N GLY A 45 -6.57 1.09 -1.90
CA GLY A 45 -7.34 -0.07 -2.35
C GLY A 45 -6.59 -0.95 -3.34
N VAL A 46 -6.19 -0.37 -4.47
CA VAL A 46 -5.63 -1.14 -5.59
C VAL A 46 -4.15 -1.48 -5.38
N SER A 47 -3.31 -0.51 -5.03
CA SER A 47 -1.87 -0.74 -4.88
C SER A 47 -1.52 -1.40 -3.55
N GLN A 48 -2.02 -0.88 -2.42
CA GLN A 48 -1.67 -1.41 -1.10
C GLN A 48 -2.52 -2.63 -0.73
N GLY A 49 -3.84 -2.60 -0.89
CA GLY A 49 -4.71 -3.74 -0.58
C GLY A 49 -4.50 -4.88 -1.57
N PHE A 50 -4.93 -4.66 -2.81
CA PHE A 50 -4.99 -5.69 -3.85
C PHE A 50 -3.59 -6.17 -4.29
N ALA A 51 -2.72 -5.25 -4.72
CA ALA A 51 -1.43 -5.65 -5.27
C ALA A 51 -0.45 -6.23 -4.23
N VAL A 52 -0.43 -5.73 -2.98
CA VAL A 52 0.41 -6.34 -1.92
C VAL A 52 -0.08 -7.74 -1.56
N GLY A 53 -1.40 -7.95 -1.45
CA GLY A 53 -1.97 -9.27 -1.17
C GLY A 53 -1.55 -10.31 -2.22
N MET A 54 -1.72 -9.97 -3.49
CA MET A 54 -1.28 -10.82 -4.61
C MET A 54 0.24 -10.98 -4.70
N SER A 55 0.98 -9.90 -4.52
CA SER A 55 2.46 -9.89 -4.58
C SER A 55 3.06 -10.76 -3.47
N LYS A 56 2.50 -10.75 -2.26
CA LYS A 56 2.95 -11.60 -1.15
C LYS A 56 2.86 -13.08 -1.49
N VAL A 57 1.71 -13.53 -2.00
CA VAL A 57 1.51 -14.94 -2.38
C VAL A 57 2.41 -15.30 -3.56
N SER A 58 2.46 -14.46 -4.59
CA SER A 58 3.30 -14.69 -5.78
C SER A 58 4.79 -14.73 -5.45
N THR A 59 5.27 -13.89 -4.53
CA THR A 59 6.67 -13.87 -4.08
C THR A 59 7.04 -15.17 -3.38
N LYS A 60 6.15 -15.73 -2.55
CA LYS A 60 6.40 -17.00 -1.87
C LYS A 60 6.53 -18.16 -2.86
N TYR A 61 5.58 -18.27 -3.80
CA TYR A 61 5.63 -19.29 -4.85
C TYR A 61 6.84 -19.08 -5.79
N TYR A 62 7.17 -17.84 -6.14
CA TYR A 62 8.37 -17.54 -6.93
C TYR A 62 9.65 -18.01 -6.22
N MET A 63 9.82 -17.70 -4.94
CA MET A 63 11.01 -18.09 -4.20
C MET A 63 11.09 -19.61 -3.97
N LYS A 64 9.94 -20.25 -3.75
CA LYS A 64 9.84 -21.70 -3.57
C LYS A 64 10.08 -22.47 -4.87
N ASP A 65 9.34 -22.17 -5.93
CA ASP A 65 9.25 -23.03 -7.11
C ASP A 65 10.32 -22.68 -8.17
N GLU A 66 10.62 -21.39 -8.36
CA GLU A 66 11.58 -20.94 -9.37
C GLU A 66 13.00 -20.87 -8.80
N GLN A 67 13.16 -20.23 -7.64
CA GLN A 67 14.48 -20.03 -7.03
C GLN A 67 14.90 -21.18 -6.11
N LYS A 68 13.98 -22.11 -5.78
CA LYS A 68 14.21 -23.30 -4.95
C LYS A 68 14.87 -22.99 -3.60
N VAL A 69 14.49 -21.85 -3.03
CA VAL A 69 15.03 -21.31 -1.78
C VAL A 69 14.48 -22.07 -0.58
N GLN A 70 15.33 -22.31 0.41
CA GLN A 70 14.92 -22.95 1.66
C GLN A 70 14.01 -22.01 2.49
N PRO A 71 13.09 -22.56 3.30
CA PRO A 71 12.15 -21.74 4.08
C PRO A 71 12.86 -20.77 5.05
N SER A 72 14.02 -21.14 5.60
CA SER A 72 14.83 -20.28 6.46
C SER A 72 15.39 -19.07 5.73
N GLU A 73 15.91 -19.26 4.51
CA GLU A 73 16.42 -18.19 3.65
C GLU A 73 15.29 -17.27 3.16
N LEU A 74 14.13 -17.85 2.83
CA LEU A 74 12.95 -17.07 2.44
C LEU A 74 12.51 -16.09 3.53
N GLN A 75 12.54 -16.50 4.80
CA GLN A 75 12.18 -15.62 5.91
C GLN A 75 13.13 -14.40 6.00
N VAL A 76 14.43 -14.62 5.80
CA VAL A 76 15.42 -13.54 5.76
C VAL A 76 15.14 -12.60 4.58
N TYR A 77 14.88 -13.14 3.40
CA TYR A 77 14.57 -12.34 2.21
C TYR A 77 13.28 -11.54 2.35
N LEU A 78 12.22 -12.11 2.89
CA LEU A 78 10.98 -11.37 3.18
C LEU A 78 11.23 -10.24 4.19
N GLY A 79 12.12 -10.44 5.16
CA GLY A 79 12.60 -9.38 6.05
C GLY A 79 13.31 -8.24 5.30
N LEU A 80 14.21 -8.56 4.36
CA LEU A 80 14.88 -7.57 3.52
C LEU A 80 13.90 -6.78 2.66
N LEU A 81 12.85 -7.42 2.14
CA LEU A 81 11.80 -6.75 1.36
C LEU A 81 10.97 -5.75 2.18
N GLN A 82 11.00 -5.82 3.52
CA GLN A 82 10.35 -4.84 4.40
C GLN A 82 11.21 -3.59 4.66
N LEU A 83 12.49 -3.59 4.31
CA LEU A 83 13.38 -2.44 4.55
C LEU A 83 12.82 -1.11 4.00
N PRO A 84 12.25 -1.04 2.78
CA PRO A 84 11.69 0.22 2.28
C PRO A 84 10.53 0.76 3.13
N TRP A 85 9.77 -0.11 3.81
CA TRP A 85 8.69 0.27 4.73
C TRP A 85 9.23 0.81 6.05
N VAL A 86 10.38 0.31 6.52
CA VAL A 86 11.08 0.88 7.69
C VAL A 86 11.62 2.27 7.38
N MET A 87 12.04 2.50 6.13
CA MET A 87 12.54 3.79 5.65
C MET A 87 11.42 4.81 5.34
N LYS A 88 10.15 4.53 5.66
CA LYS A 88 9.02 5.47 5.48
C LYS A 88 9.27 6.88 6.02
N PRO A 89 9.84 7.09 7.23
CA PRO A 89 10.13 8.43 7.72
C PRO A 89 11.07 9.21 6.79
N LEU A 90 12.03 8.53 6.16
CA LEU A 90 12.94 9.13 5.18
C LEU A 90 12.18 9.57 3.92
N TRP A 91 11.29 8.71 3.39
CA TRP A 91 10.45 9.06 2.24
C TRP A 91 9.49 10.21 2.55
N GLY A 92 8.95 10.26 3.78
CA GLY A 92 8.08 11.35 4.23
C GLY A 92 8.83 12.67 4.23
N LEU A 93 10.01 12.67 4.83
CA LEU A 93 10.87 13.83 4.87
C LEU A 93 11.31 14.29 3.46
N LEU A 94 11.62 13.36 2.57
CA LEU A 94 11.98 13.65 1.18
C LEU A 94 10.83 14.35 0.44
N THR A 95 9.62 13.77 0.53
CA THR A 95 8.42 14.30 -0.13
C THR A 95 7.97 15.64 0.45
N ASP A 96 8.28 15.93 1.72
CA ASP A 96 7.99 17.21 2.38
C ASP A 96 8.98 18.32 2.03
N THR A 97 10.26 17.98 1.90
CA THR A 97 11.36 18.97 1.79
C THR A 97 11.75 19.31 0.36
N LEU A 98 11.57 18.37 -0.57
CA LEU A 98 11.99 18.49 -1.96
C LEU A 98 10.77 18.57 -2.91
N PRO A 99 10.28 19.77 -3.25
CA PRO A 99 9.39 19.93 -4.39
C PRO A 99 10.18 19.68 -5.68
N VAL A 100 9.66 18.80 -6.52
CA VAL A 100 10.21 18.50 -7.84
C VAL A 100 9.33 19.17 -8.88
N LEU A 101 9.92 19.91 -9.83
CA LEU A 101 9.19 20.62 -10.89
C LEU A 101 8.08 21.58 -10.39
N GLY A 102 8.25 22.14 -9.17
CA GLY A 102 7.28 23.06 -8.56
C GLY A 102 6.07 22.40 -7.89
N TYR A 103 6.03 21.06 -7.85
CA TYR A 103 5.02 20.24 -7.16
C TYR A 103 5.67 19.46 -6.01
N ARG A 104 4.96 19.29 -4.88
CA ARG A 104 5.48 18.53 -3.72
C ARG A 104 5.13 17.05 -3.78
N ARG A 105 3.99 16.63 -4.34
CA ARG A 105 3.53 15.23 -4.25
C ARG A 105 3.40 14.55 -5.61
N ARG A 106 2.89 15.23 -6.64
CA ARG A 106 2.71 14.65 -7.99
C ARG A 106 3.92 13.88 -8.53
N PRO A 107 5.16 14.42 -8.47
CA PRO A 107 6.32 13.77 -9.06
C PRO A 107 6.69 12.46 -8.35
N TYR A 108 6.40 12.37 -7.05
CA TYR A 108 6.68 11.16 -6.25
C TYR A 108 5.74 10.02 -6.58
N PHE A 109 4.46 10.28 -6.85
CA PHE A 109 3.54 9.26 -7.36
C PHE A 109 3.97 8.73 -8.74
N ILE A 110 4.38 9.63 -9.64
CA ILE A 110 4.88 9.25 -10.96
C ILE A 110 6.14 8.40 -10.83
N PHE A 111 7.12 8.85 -10.03
CA PHE A 111 8.35 8.11 -9.77
C PHE A 111 8.11 6.74 -9.13
N ALA A 112 7.27 6.69 -8.09
CA ALA A 112 6.88 5.45 -7.42
C ALA A 112 6.20 4.46 -8.37
N GLY A 113 5.28 4.94 -9.21
CA GLY A 113 4.61 4.13 -10.21
C GLY A 113 5.58 3.60 -11.27
N PHE A 114 6.47 4.45 -11.81
CA PHE A 114 7.49 4.00 -12.76
C PHE A 114 8.42 2.95 -12.16
N LEU A 115 8.94 3.19 -10.95
CA LEU A 115 9.82 2.25 -10.24
C LEU A 115 9.15 0.89 -10.05
N SER A 116 7.87 0.88 -9.62
CA SER A 116 7.10 -0.34 -9.45
C SER A 116 6.84 -1.06 -10.78
N VAL A 117 6.41 -0.33 -11.82
CA VAL A 117 6.14 -0.91 -13.16
C VAL A 117 7.40 -1.52 -13.75
N THR A 118 8.52 -0.81 -13.75
CA THR A 118 9.77 -1.32 -14.31
C THR A 118 10.26 -2.55 -13.54
N SER A 119 10.13 -2.56 -12.21
CA SER A 119 10.56 -3.68 -11.38
C SER A 119 9.65 -4.90 -11.55
N MET A 120 8.34 -4.71 -11.67
CA MET A 120 7.37 -5.77 -11.95
C MET A 120 7.55 -6.38 -13.34
N LEU A 121 7.74 -5.54 -14.36
CA LEU A 121 7.99 -6.01 -15.72
C LEU A 121 9.34 -6.70 -15.85
N ALA A 122 10.38 -6.23 -15.15
CA ALA A 122 11.68 -6.90 -15.11
C ALA A 122 11.57 -8.33 -14.56
N LEU A 123 10.84 -8.53 -13.45
CA LEU A 123 10.56 -9.86 -12.88
C LEU A 123 9.71 -10.74 -13.80
N SER A 124 8.74 -10.16 -14.50
CA SER A 124 7.81 -10.90 -15.34
C SER A 124 8.44 -11.37 -16.66
N LEU A 125 9.23 -10.51 -17.31
CA LEU A 125 9.76 -10.76 -18.66
C LEU A 125 11.07 -11.56 -18.66
N GLN A 126 11.89 -11.45 -17.61
CA GLN A 126 13.19 -12.10 -17.58
C GLN A 126 13.08 -13.54 -17.05
N ARG A 127 13.46 -14.51 -17.88
CA ARG A 127 13.36 -15.94 -17.53
C ARG A 127 14.45 -16.42 -16.56
N ASN A 128 15.68 -15.89 -16.69
CA ASN A 128 16.87 -16.31 -15.95
C ASN A 128 17.44 -15.16 -15.08
N LEU A 129 16.65 -14.70 -14.11
CA LEU A 129 17.12 -13.72 -13.13
C LEU A 129 17.94 -14.41 -12.05
N SER A 130 19.14 -13.88 -11.79
CA SER A 130 19.87 -14.25 -10.58
C SER A 130 19.05 -13.84 -9.35
N LEU A 131 19.22 -14.59 -8.25
CA LEU A 131 18.52 -14.34 -6.99
C LEU A 131 18.71 -12.90 -6.51
N ALA A 132 19.91 -12.33 -6.67
CA ALA A 132 20.20 -10.94 -6.33
C ALA A 132 19.34 -9.94 -7.13
N PHE A 133 19.24 -10.10 -8.46
CA PHE A 133 18.43 -9.22 -9.29
C PHE A 133 16.93 -9.37 -9.03
N ALA A 134 16.47 -10.59 -8.72
CA ALA A 134 15.09 -10.83 -8.31
C ALA A 134 14.76 -10.11 -6.99
N LEU A 135 15.64 -10.20 -5.98
CA LEU A 135 15.49 -9.49 -4.71
C LEU A 135 15.53 -7.97 -4.88
N LEU A 136 16.44 -7.45 -5.71
CA LEU A 136 16.50 -6.02 -6.03
C LEU A 136 15.21 -5.53 -6.68
N SER A 137 14.64 -6.31 -7.60
CA SER A 137 13.39 -5.96 -8.27
C SER A 137 12.21 -6.00 -7.29
N LEU A 138 12.12 -7.03 -6.45
CA LEU A 138 11.09 -7.10 -5.40
C LEU A 138 11.22 -5.96 -4.38
N MET A 139 12.45 -5.57 -4.06
CA MET A 139 12.74 -4.42 -3.20
C MET A 139 12.35 -3.11 -3.87
N GLY A 140 12.56 -2.98 -5.18
CA GLY A 140 12.09 -1.85 -6.00
C GLY A 140 10.56 -1.73 -6.00
N ILE A 141 9.84 -2.85 -6.12
CA ILE A 141 8.38 -2.89 -5.98
C ILE A 141 7.95 -2.40 -4.59
N SER A 142 8.57 -2.96 -3.54
CA SER A 142 8.27 -2.62 -2.15
C SER A 142 8.53 -1.13 -1.88
N ALA A 143 9.63 -0.57 -2.41
CA ALA A 143 9.98 0.83 -2.31
C ALA A 143 8.98 1.74 -3.04
N GLY A 144 8.58 1.38 -4.27
CA GLY A 144 7.58 2.16 -5.01
C GLY A 144 6.24 2.21 -4.27
N ILE A 145 5.76 1.09 -3.74
CA ILE A 145 4.53 1.07 -2.93
C ILE A 145 4.69 1.92 -1.66
N ALA A 146 5.81 1.80 -0.94
CA ALA A 146 6.06 2.57 0.28
C ALA A 146 6.14 4.09 0.03
N ILE A 147 6.74 4.52 -1.08
CA ILE A 147 6.80 5.95 -1.46
C ILE A 147 5.40 6.48 -1.79
N ALA A 148 4.61 5.73 -2.57
CA ALA A 148 3.24 6.12 -2.92
C ALA A 148 2.34 6.20 -1.67
N ASP A 149 2.47 5.25 -0.75
CA ASP A 149 1.77 5.20 0.53
C ASP A 149 2.06 6.43 1.39
N VAL A 150 3.35 6.78 1.57
CA VAL A 150 3.73 7.97 2.32
C VAL A 150 3.25 9.27 1.65
N ALA A 151 3.28 9.32 0.31
CA ALA A 151 2.80 10.48 -0.43
C ALA A 151 1.29 10.69 -0.26
N ILE A 152 0.49 9.61 -0.28
CA ILE A 152 -0.97 9.71 -0.08
C ILE A 152 -1.30 10.00 1.38
N ASP A 153 -0.56 9.43 2.34
CA ASP A 153 -0.71 9.74 3.78
C ASP A 153 -0.56 11.22 4.04
N ALA A 154 0.49 11.81 3.48
CA ALA A 154 0.71 13.23 3.65
C ALA A 154 -0.40 14.08 3.00
N CYS A 155 -1.03 13.60 1.92
CA CYS A 155 -2.21 14.26 1.34
C CYS A 155 -3.43 14.13 2.25
N VAL A 156 -3.67 12.94 2.81
CA VAL A 156 -4.75 12.68 3.78
C VAL A 156 -4.56 13.58 5.00
N THR A 157 -3.37 13.61 5.61
CA THR A 157 -3.07 14.48 6.75
C THR A 157 -3.30 15.96 6.43
N GLN A 158 -2.85 16.44 5.27
CA GLN A 158 -3.07 17.83 4.87
C GLN A 158 -4.56 18.16 4.69
N ASN A 159 -5.33 17.25 4.10
CA ASN A 159 -6.76 17.43 3.94
C ASN A 159 -7.52 17.31 5.28
N SER A 160 -7.10 16.42 6.18
CA SER A 160 -7.64 16.32 7.54
C SER A 160 -7.41 17.58 8.36
N ILE A 161 -6.28 18.27 8.17
CA ILE A 161 -6.02 19.57 8.82
C ILE A 161 -6.92 20.66 8.24
N ARG A 162 -7.17 20.65 6.93
CA ARG A 162 -8.04 21.63 6.25
C ARG A 162 -9.52 21.41 6.55
N HIS A 163 -9.93 20.15 6.69
CA HIS A 163 -11.32 19.74 6.95
C HIS A 163 -11.37 18.82 8.19
N PRO A 164 -11.22 19.36 9.41
CA PRO A 164 -11.16 18.54 10.64
C PRO A 164 -12.41 17.69 10.88
N SER A 165 -13.58 18.16 10.46
CA SER A 165 -14.85 17.41 10.58
C SER A 165 -14.86 16.12 9.75
N LEU A 166 -14.13 16.09 8.63
CA LEU A 166 -14.06 14.95 7.71
C LEU A 166 -12.82 14.06 7.95
N ALA A 167 -11.99 14.37 8.95
CA ALA A 167 -10.75 13.64 9.18
C ALA A 167 -10.99 12.16 9.50
N ALA A 168 -12.04 11.85 10.26
CA ALA A 168 -12.44 10.48 10.55
C ALA A 168 -12.92 9.76 9.30
N ASP A 169 -13.74 10.42 8.46
CA ASP A 169 -14.24 9.84 7.21
C ASP A 169 -13.11 9.50 6.24
N MET A 170 -12.08 10.37 6.13
CA MET A 170 -10.91 10.09 5.29
C MET A 170 -10.14 8.86 5.76
N GLN A 171 -9.97 8.68 7.07
CA GLN A 171 -9.31 7.49 7.63
C GLN A 171 -10.16 6.23 7.43
N SER A 172 -11.48 6.33 7.61
CA SER A 172 -12.42 5.26 7.28
C SER A 172 -12.35 4.89 5.81
N LEU A 173 -12.21 5.86 4.89
CA LEU A 173 -12.05 5.61 3.46
C LEU A 173 -10.77 4.82 3.16
N CYS A 174 -9.65 5.22 3.77
CA CYS A 174 -8.36 4.52 3.60
C CYS A 174 -8.47 3.06 4.07
N GLY A 175 -8.98 2.85 5.29
CA GLY A 175 -9.13 1.52 5.87
C GLY A 175 -10.12 0.64 5.09
N PHE A 176 -11.27 1.19 4.70
CA PHE A 176 -12.28 0.49 3.92
C PHE A 176 -11.75 0.08 2.54
N SER A 177 -11.11 1.02 1.84
CA SER A 177 -10.51 0.77 0.52
C SER A 177 -9.43 -0.32 0.60
N SER A 178 -8.50 -0.21 1.54
CA SER A 178 -7.44 -1.21 1.75
C SER A 178 -8.01 -2.58 2.10
N SER A 179 -9.07 -2.64 2.92
CA SER A 179 -9.69 -3.90 3.33
C SER A 179 -10.34 -4.62 2.16
N ILE A 180 -11.11 -3.90 1.33
CA ILE A 180 -11.71 -4.46 0.11
C ILE A 180 -10.63 -4.92 -0.86
N GLY A 181 -9.62 -4.07 -1.09
CA GLY A 181 -8.49 -4.42 -1.95
C GLY A 181 -7.79 -5.68 -1.48
N ALA A 182 -7.47 -5.78 -0.19
CA ALA A 182 -6.82 -6.94 0.40
C ALA A 182 -7.69 -8.20 0.29
N LEU A 183 -8.99 -8.10 0.55
CA LEU A 183 -9.93 -9.22 0.40
C LEU A 183 -9.87 -9.77 -1.04
N VAL A 184 -10.06 -8.90 -2.04
CA VAL A 184 -10.02 -9.29 -3.45
C VAL A 184 -8.65 -9.83 -3.84
N GLY A 185 -7.57 -9.17 -3.39
CA GLY A 185 -6.19 -9.54 -3.69
C GLY A 185 -5.82 -10.91 -3.16
N TYR A 186 -6.10 -11.19 -1.88
CA TYR A 186 -5.83 -12.51 -1.31
C TYR A 186 -6.72 -13.60 -1.92
N SER A 187 -8.02 -13.34 -2.12
CA SER A 187 -8.93 -14.32 -2.71
C SER A 187 -8.53 -14.72 -4.13
N LEU A 188 -8.11 -13.78 -4.97
CA LEU A 188 -7.72 -14.07 -6.36
C LEU A 188 -6.26 -14.55 -6.51
N SER A 189 -5.40 -14.28 -5.51
CA SER A 189 -3.97 -14.57 -5.59
C SER A 189 -3.64 -16.03 -5.89
N GLY A 190 -4.24 -16.98 -5.16
CA GLY A 190 -3.96 -18.40 -5.33
C GLY A 190 -4.38 -18.92 -6.71
N PHE A 191 -5.55 -18.51 -7.18
CA PHE A 191 -6.08 -18.89 -8.50
C PHE A 191 -5.20 -18.35 -9.63
N LEU A 192 -4.80 -17.07 -9.55
CA LEU A 192 -3.97 -16.44 -10.58
C LEU A 192 -2.55 -17.00 -10.61
N VAL A 193 -1.96 -17.31 -9.45
CA VAL A 193 -0.64 -17.96 -9.39
C VAL A 193 -0.69 -19.35 -10.02
N HIS A 194 -1.77 -20.11 -9.81
CA HIS A 194 -1.92 -21.43 -10.43
C HIS A 194 -2.11 -21.37 -11.95
N LEU A 195 -2.88 -20.39 -12.46
CA LEU A 195 -3.17 -20.28 -13.89
C LEU A 195 -2.04 -19.68 -14.74
N VAL A 196 -1.43 -18.59 -14.27
CA VAL A 196 -0.48 -17.79 -15.06
C VAL A 196 0.95 -17.89 -14.52
N GLY A 197 1.14 -18.57 -13.39
CA GLY A 197 2.40 -18.64 -12.69
C GLY A 197 2.76 -17.34 -11.95
N PRO A 198 3.72 -17.38 -11.00
CA PRO A 198 4.09 -16.22 -10.20
C PRO A 198 4.67 -15.06 -11.04
N LYS A 199 5.45 -15.36 -12.09
CA LYS A 199 5.99 -14.34 -13.03
C LYS A 199 4.89 -13.64 -13.82
N GLY A 200 3.85 -14.38 -14.23
CA GLY A 200 2.69 -13.82 -14.92
C GLY A 200 1.89 -12.87 -14.02
N VAL A 201 1.74 -13.23 -12.74
CA VAL A 201 1.08 -12.36 -11.76
C VAL A 201 1.81 -11.03 -11.58
N PHE A 202 3.15 -11.02 -11.50
CA PHE A 202 3.90 -9.75 -11.46
C PHE A 202 3.67 -8.90 -12.72
N GLY A 203 3.53 -9.54 -13.90
CA GLY A 203 3.16 -8.85 -15.13
C GLY A 203 1.78 -8.18 -15.04
N LEU A 204 0.77 -8.89 -14.52
CA LEU A 204 -0.57 -8.32 -14.29
C LEU A 204 -0.56 -7.19 -13.26
N LEU A 205 0.26 -7.30 -12.20
CA LEU A 205 0.38 -6.27 -11.17
C LEU A 205 1.03 -4.97 -11.67
N SER A 206 1.68 -4.98 -12.84
CA SER A 206 2.16 -3.75 -13.49
C SER A 206 1.01 -2.78 -13.83
N VAL A 207 -0.22 -3.28 -14.02
CA VAL A 207 -1.40 -2.44 -14.28
C VAL A 207 -1.78 -1.61 -13.04
N PRO A 208 -2.01 -2.19 -11.85
CA PRO A 208 -2.09 -1.45 -10.58
C PRO A 208 -0.97 -0.44 -10.37
N ALA A 209 0.29 -0.81 -10.65
CA ALA A 209 1.41 0.11 -10.52
C ALA A 209 1.33 1.29 -11.50
N GLY A 210 0.84 1.07 -12.73
CA GLY A 210 0.56 2.11 -13.71
C GLY A 210 -0.56 3.06 -13.28
N LEU A 211 -1.57 2.58 -12.55
CA LEU A 211 -2.62 3.44 -11.99
C LEU A 211 -2.07 4.43 -10.97
N VAL A 212 -0.99 4.10 -10.25
CA VAL A 212 -0.30 5.05 -9.35
C VAL A 212 0.30 6.23 -10.14
N ILE A 213 0.79 5.99 -11.36
CA ILE A 213 1.24 7.07 -12.25
C ILE A 213 0.06 8.00 -12.61
N LEU A 214 -1.11 7.43 -12.91
CA LEU A 214 -2.32 8.19 -13.19
C LEU A 214 -2.74 9.06 -11.99
N VAL A 215 -2.58 8.58 -10.76
CA VAL A 215 -2.80 9.41 -9.56
C VAL A 215 -1.89 10.62 -9.57
N GLY A 216 -0.60 10.44 -9.85
CA GLY A 216 0.36 11.55 -9.94
C GLY A 216 -0.01 12.61 -11.00
N MET A 217 -0.64 12.20 -12.11
CA MET A 217 -1.10 13.10 -13.16
C MET A 217 -2.40 13.83 -12.80
N THR A 218 -3.35 13.12 -12.18
CA THR A 218 -4.71 13.63 -11.91
C THR A 218 -4.82 14.39 -10.59
N LEU A 219 -3.99 14.09 -9.58
CA LEU A 219 -4.06 14.66 -8.25
C LEU A 219 -3.93 16.18 -8.30
N LYS A 220 -4.96 16.94 -7.94
CA LYS A 220 -4.90 18.41 -7.97
C LYS A 220 -3.99 18.94 -6.86
N GLU A 221 -2.89 19.59 -7.23
CA GLU A 221 -1.93 20.16 -6.27
C GLU A 221 -1.61 21.62 -6.61
N SER A 222 -1.67 22.50 -5.61
CA SER A 222 -1.27 23.91 -5.74
C SER A 222 0.26 24.03 -5.84
N ARG A 223 0.75 24.68 -6.90
CA ARG A 223 2.18 24.87 -7.13
C ARG A 223 2.84 25.67 -6.00
N VAL A 224 4.05 25.29 -5.61
CA VAL A 224 4.85 26.05 -4.65
C VAL A 224 5.64 27.12 -5.42
N HIS A 225 5.22 28.38 -5.30
CA HIS A 225 5.75 29.48 -6.13
C HIS A 225 7.10 30.06 -5.68
N LYS A 226 7.65 29.62 -4.53
CA LYS A 226 8.95 30.07 -4.00
C LYS A 226 9.70 28.92 -3.34
N PHE A 227 10.50 28.18 -4.12
CA PHE A 227 11.43 27.21 -3.55
C PHE A 227 12.87 27.71 -3.69
N THR A 228 13.41 28.23 -2.60
CA THR A 228 14.84 28.55 -2.51
C THR A 228 15.59 27.25 -2.23
N HIS A 229 16.31 26.72 -3.24
CA HIS A 229 17.10 25.48 -3.16
C HIS A 229 18.20 25.51 -2.08
N ARG A 230 18.53 26.70 -1.56
CA ARG A 230 19.70 26.96 -0.72
C ARG A 230 19.58 26.49 0.75
N GLY A 231 18.45 25.88 1.15
CA GLY A 231 18.20 25.43 2.53
C GLY A 231 17.60 24.03 2.66
N VAL A 232 17.79 23.14 1.68
CA VAL A 232 17.24 21.77 1.75
C VAL A 232 17.81 21.00 2.93
N ASN A 233 19.14 21.02 3.09
CA ASN A 233 19.80 20.31 4.20
C ASN A 233 19.38 20.87 5.55
N GLU A 234 19.20 22.19 5.67
CA GLU A 234 18.71 22.82 6.90
C GLU A 234 17.27 22.39 7.21
N LYS A 235 16.36 22.43 6.23
CA LYS A 235 14.99 21.94 6.39
C LYS A 235 14.93 20.46 6.75
N PHE A 236 15.79 19.66 6.15
CA PHE A 236 15.89 18.23 6.43
C PHE A 236 16.37 17.99 7.87
N LEU A 237 17.41 18.71 8.30
CA LEU A 237 17.91 18.66 9.68
C LEU A 237 16.87 19.14 10.68
N ASP A 238 16.14 20.21 10.38
CA ASP A 238 15.12 20.77 11.26
C ASP A 238 13.92 19.85 11.41
N ALA A 239 13.44 19.26 10.31
CA ALA A 239 12.39 18.26 10.37
C ALA A 239 12.85 16.96 11.07
N GLY A 240 14.12 16.55 10.88
CA GLY A 240 14.73 15.45 11.65
C GLY A 240 14.78 15.72 13.15
N LYS A 241 15.18 16.95 13.56
CA LYS A 241 15.15 17.39 14.96
C LYS A 241 13.73 17.45 15.52
N ALA A 242 12.77 17.91 14.73
CA ALA A 242 11.36 17.93 15.12
C ALA A 242 10.83 16.51 15.36
N MET A 243 11.14 15.57 14.46
CA MET A 243 10.78 14.16 14.60
C MET A 243 11.43 13.53 15.84
N TRP A 244 12.71 13.82 16.10
CA TRP A 244 13.40 13.36 17.30
C TRP A 244 12.77 13.92 18.59
N THR A 245 12.40 15.19 18.58
CA THR A 245 11.69 15.82 19.70
C THR A 245 10.31 15.20 19.89
N ALA A 246 9.59 14.94 18.81
CA ALA A 246 8.29 14.29 18.84
C ALA A 246 8.36 12.88 19.47
N LEU A 247 9.40 12.12 19.14
CA LEU A 247 9.62 10.77 19.69
C LEU A 247 9.90 10.79 21.19
N LYS A 248 10.40 11.89 21.76
CA LYS A 248 10.62 12.00 23.21
C LYS A 248 9.32 12.15 24.01
N PHE A 249 8.22 12.57 23.37
CA PHE A 249 6.94 12.71 24.08
C PHE A 249 6.42 11.36 24.54
N ARG A 250 5.97 11.33 25.79
CA ARG A 250 5.52 10.12 26.47
C ARG A 250 4.30 9.48 25.80
N ASP A 251 3.47 10.31 25.18
CA ASP A 251 2.28 9.90 24.44
C ASP A 251 2.60 9.29 23.07
N VAL A 252 3.85 9.44 22.59
CA VAL A 252 4.32 8.89 21.31
C VAL A 252 5.14 7.63 21.52
N TRP A 253 6.22 7.66 22.32
CA TRP A 253 7.11 6.50 22.41
C TRP A 253 6.50 5.32 23.16
N ARG A 254 5.58 5.54 24.12
CA ARG A 254 4.97 4.43 24.87
C ARG A 254 4.09 3.55 23.98
N PRO A 255 3.14 4.08 23.18
CA PRO A 255 2.43 3.28 22.18
C PRO A 255 3.37 2.62 21.16
N CYS A 256 4.39 3.33 20.66
CA CYS A 256 5.36 2.76 19.72
C CYS A 256 6.11 1.57 20.31
N LEU A 257 6.58 1.68 21.56
CA LEU A 257 7.27 0.60 22.25
C LEU A 257 6.34 -0.58 22.51
N TYR A 258 5.10 -0.31 22.92
CA TYR A 258 4.09 -1.35 23.11
C TYR A 258 3.81 -2.11 21.81
N MET A 259 3.58 -1.39 20.71
CA MET A 259 3.38 -2.01 19.39
C MET A 259 4.59 -2.82 18.94
N TYR A 260 5.80 -2.28 19.11
CA TYR A 260 7.04 -2.98 18.75
C TYR A 260 7.20 -4.28 19.55
N LEU A 261 7.04 -4.23 20.88
CA LEU A 261 7.13 -5.41 21.73
C LEU A 261 6.03 -6.43 21.40
N SER A 262 4.80 -5.98 21.17
CA SER A 262 3.69 -6.85 20.76
C SER A 262 3.97 -7.59 19.45
N LEU A 263 4.57 -6.92 18.47
CA LEU A 263 4.91 -7.52 17.17
C LEU A 263 6.17 -8.39 17.25
N ALA A 264 7.17 -8.01 18.04
CA ALA A 264 8.43 -8.75 18.19
C ALA A 264 8.27 -10.05 18.99
N VAL A 265 7.37 -10.08 19.97
CA VAL A 265 7.09 -11.27 20.79
C VAL A 265 6.20 -12.27 20.06
N SER A 266 5.51 -11.86 18.98
CA SER A 266 4.70 -12.75 18.16
C SER A 266 5.60 -13.69 17.34
N LEU A 267 5.68 -14.96 17.75
CA LEU A 267 6.39 -16.00 16.99
C LEU A 267 5.68 -16.22 15.64
N ASN A 268 6.34 -15.83 14.55
CA ASN A 268 5.81 -15.99 13.21
C ASN A 268 6.26 -17.32 12.59
N ILE A 269 5.38 -18.32 12.63
CA ILE A 269 5.58 -19.65 12.02
C ILE A 269 4.96 -19.78 10.62
N HIS A 270 4.49 -18.68 10.02
CA HIS A 270 3.68 -18.74 8.79
C HIS A 270 4.44 -19.29 7.58
N GLU A 271 5.74 -19.02 7.43
CA GLU A 271 6.51 -19.54 6.28
C GLU A 271 6.76 -21.04 6.38
N GLY A 272 7.08 -21.54 7.58
CA GLY A 272 7.22 -22.97 7.85
C GLY A 272 5.91 -23.71 7.60
N MET A 273 4.78 -23.16 8.07
CA MET A 273 3.46 -23.72 7.78
C MET A 273 3.11 -23.66 6.28
N PHE A 274 3.44 -22.57 5.58
CA PHE A 274 3.20 -22.48 4.13
C PHE A 274 3.94 -23.56 3.35
N TYR A 275 5.23 -23.79 3.64
CA TYR A 275 5.99 -24.87 3.01
C TYR A 275 5.42 -26.24 3.38
N TRP A 276 5.02 -26.44 4.64
CA TRP A 276 4.38 -27.68 5.09
C TRP A 276 3.06 -27.95 4.36
N TYR A 277 2.16 -26.97 4.26
CA TYR A 277 0.88 -27.13 3.54
C TYR A 277 1.05 -27.44 2.05
N THR A 278 2.14 -26.98 1.45
CA THR A 278 2.38 -27.07 0.01
C THR A 278 3.40 -28.13 -0.37
N ASP A 279 3.87 -28.96 0.58
CA ASP A 279 4.79 -30.08 0.32
C ASP A 279 4.02 -31.42 0.41
N ALA A 280 4.13 -32.22 -0.65
CA ALA A 280 3.36 -33.46 -0.84
C ALA A 280 3.84 -34.65 0.01
N LYS A 281 5.04 -34.58 0.60
CA LYS A 281 5.61 -35.70 1.39
C LYS A 281 5.39 -35.59 2.91
N GLY A 282 5.14 -34.38 3.43
CA GLY A 282 5.02 -34.15 4.87
C GLY A 282 3.81 -33.31 5.29
N GLY A 283 3.12 -32.66 4.35
CA GLY A 283 1.94 -31.82 4.58
C GLY A 283 0.62 -32.59 4.63
N PRO A 284 -0.49 -31.91 4.97
CA PRO A 284 -1.81 -32.48 4.77
C PRO A 284 -1.99 -32.69 3.26
N SER A 285 -2.46 -33.86 2.87
CA SER A 285 -2.45 -34.44 1.51
C SER A 285 -3.22 -33.67 0.42
N PHE A 286 -3.45 -32.36 0.58
CA PHE A 286 -4.15 -31.48 -0.35
C PHE A 286 -3.36 -31.13 -1.62
N SER A 287 -2.04 -31.40 -1.65
CA SER A 287 -1.17 -31.11 -2.80
C SER A 287 -1.06 -32.25 -3.82
N GLN A 288 -1.81 -33.34 -3.64
CA GLN A 288 -1.98 -34.36 -4.70
C GLN A 288 -3.29 -34.11 -5.44
N VAL A 289 -3.19 -33.35 -6.55
CA VAL A 289 -4.14 -33.52 -7.66
C VAL A 289 -3.31 -33.98 -8.85
N HIS A 290 -3.66 -35.18 -9.33
CA HIS A 290 -3.08 -35.89 -10.46
C HIS A 290 -2.96 -35.08 -11.74
#